data_AF-R9C647-F1
#
_entry.id   AF-R9C647-F1
#
_cell.length_a   1.000
_cell.length_b   1.000
_cell.length_c   1.000
_cell.angle_alpha   90.00
_cell.angle_beta   90.00
_cell.angle_gamma   90.00
#
_symmetry.space_group_name_H-M   'P 1'
#
loop_
_entity.id
_entity.type
_entity.pdbx_description
1 polymer ?
#
loop_
_entity_poly.entity_id
_entity_poly.type
_entity_poly.pdbx_seq_one_letter_code
_entity_poly.pdbx_strand_id
1 'polypeptide(L)'
;MGRKNKILKENIIDEVVIDKREVGYYSTPTFICDYITKRVVDINKEGKSVFDPCCGKEEMLEPFNGFNIKTYGMDIIRYKEKYNCNFKNMDFIEYYYECINAEEFLSYDYYVLNPPYNCHEVKYIRNNKKILKRYFKDVGIHNMYGMFISAIIDLAKEGAVIGIITQDSFMTSKSYIGLREKILKSCTIHEIIMCPTDLFLEQGAEVRTSIVILQKGLDYQGNIILKNRFIDKNELINFLNFSRTCDNVYSIEDVILNNKKDNNEFLIECPRDIKCLFNHNRLGDEFKCITGISTGNDGQYLSRENKDPYIIPFYKNPGKDRYYTDKVMYIHKNFINISKEVSNFIVRNKELLYKPGVICSSMGVQFTACKLPKNSTFGVNTCIICDDKDIFWILAYLNSTLVTYLVRGVLNRSNMITSGYVSRIPLLNFDNVTKEKLNNLGNKVYNIAEQREDMNEILIEIDNIINGTSKLSKETISYINKFKSNLIKRT
;
A
#
# COMPACT_ATOMS: atom_id res chain seq x y z
N MET A 1 -3.74 -8.25 -20.97
CA MET A 1 -4.99 -7.61 -21.43
C MET A 1 -4.77 -6.11 -21.40
N GLY A 2 -4.72 -5.47 -22.58
CA GLY A 2 -4.53 -4.04 -22.68
C GLY A 2 -5.67 -3.30 -21.97
N ARG A 3 -5.33 -2.41 -21.04
CA ARG A 3 -6.28 -1.42 -20.52
C ARG A 3 -6.70 -0.58 -21.72
N LYS A 4 -7.94 -0.74 -22.20
CA LYS A 4 -8.57 0.29 -23.05
C LYS A 4 -8.46 1.60 -22.26
N ASN A 5 -7.74 2.58 -22.79
CA ASN A 5 -7.69 3.93 -22.25
C ASN A 5 -9.08 4.55 -22.36
N LYS A 6 -9.93 4.27 -21.37
CA LYS A 6 -11.18 4.97 -21.18
C LYS A 6 -10.79 6.37 -20.68
N ILE A 7 -10.71 7.33 -21.59
CA ILE A 7 -10.49 8.74 -21.27
C ILE A 7 -11.72 9.17 -20.46
N LEU A 8 -11.50 9.48 -19.18
CA LEU A 8 -12.53 10.06 -18.33
C LEU A 8 -12.46 11.57 -18.53
N LYS A 9 -13.51 12.14 -19.09
CA LYS A 9 -13.60 13.55 -19.43
C LYS A 9 -14.23 14.33 -18.29
N GLU A 10 -13.67 15.48 -17.92
CA GLU A 10 -14.35 16.50 -17.12
C GLU A 10 -14.57 17.73 -17.99
N ASN A 11 -15.79 18.27 -17.95
CA ASN A 11 -16.07 19.56 -18.56
C ASN A 11 -15.70 20.63 -17.54
N ILE A 12 -14.78 21.52 -17.93
CA ILE A 12 -14.48 22.74 -17.19
C ILE A 12 -15.09 23.94 -17.93
N ILE A 13 -14.77 25.15 -17.47
CA ILE A 13 -15.20 26.41 -18.10
C ILE A 13 -14.81 26.42 -19.58
N ASP A 14 -15.62 27.07 -20.43
CA ASP A 14 -15.45 27.16 -21.89
C ASP A 14 -15.56 25.83 -22.66
N GLU A 15 -16.27 24.84 -22.11
CA GLU A 15 -16.42 23.48 -22.68
C GLU A 15 -15.09 22.74 -22.90
N VAL A 16 -14.01 23.20 -22.27
CA VAL A 16 -12.72 22.52 -22.36
C VAL A 16 -12.85 21.16 -21.69
N VAL A 17 -12.52 20.12 -22.45
CA VAL A 17 -12.55 18.74 -21.98
C VAL A 17 -11.15 18.35 -21.53
N ILE A 18 -10.98 18.12 -20.23
CA ILE A 18 -9.71 17.64 -19.66
C ILE A 18 -9.79 16.14 -19.35
N ASP A 19 -8.65 15.44 -19.47
CA ASP A 19 -8.54 14.05 -19.03
C ASP A 19 -8.39 14.02 -17.50
N LYS A 20 -9.45 13.59 -16.80
CA LYS A 20 -9.49 13.44 -15.33
C LYS A 20 -8.30 12.66 -14.79
N ARG A 21 -7.78 11.67 -15.53
CA ARG A 21 -6.66 10.84 -15.07
C ARG A 21 -5.33 11.55 -15.20
N GLU A 22 -5.20 12.49 -16.14
CA GLU A 22 -3.98 13.29 -16.30
C GLU A 22 -3.92 14.37 -15.22
N VAL A 23 -5.04 15.00 -14.89
CA VAL A 23 -5.11 16.08 -13.89
C VAL A 23 -5.32 15.57 -12.47
N GLY A 24 -5.94 14.40 -12.30
CA GLY A 24 -6.21 13.80 -10.99
C GLY A 24 -7.43 14.38 -10.25
N TYR A 25 -8.30 15.14 -10.91
CA TYR A 25 -9.47 15.75 -10.28
C TYR A 25 -10.61 14.75 -10.07
N TYR A 26 -10.93 14.51 -8.80
CA TYR A 26 -12.05 13.71 -8.32
C TYR A 26 -12.70 14.45 -7.16
N SER A 27 -14.00 14.72 -7.27
CA SER A 27 -14.76 15.47 -6.28
C SER A 27 -14.80 14.71 -4.95
N THR A 28 -14.41 15.36 -3.86
CA THR A 28 -14.43 14.71 -2.54
C THR A 28 -15.87 14.57 -2.04
N PRO A 29 -16.31 13.38 -1.58
CA PRO A 29 -17.67 13.21 -1.07
C PRO A 29 -17.97 14.15 0.12
N THR A 30 -19.11 14.82 0.11
CA THR A 30 -19.49 15.84 1.10
C THR A 30 -19.35 15.37 2.54
N PHE A 31 -19.78 14.15 2.87
CA PHE A 31 -19.67 13.61 4.23
C PHE A 31 -18.22 13.45 4.73
N ILE A 32 -17.26 13.30 3.81
CA ILE A 32 -15.82 13.31 4.13
C ILE A 32 -15.36 14.74 4.43
N CYS A 33 -15.76 15.70 3.58
CA CYS A 33 -15.45 17.12 3.77
C CYS A 33 -15.99 17.64 5.11
N ASP A 34 -17.24 17.31 5.43
CA ASP A 34 -17.92 17.68 6.68
C ASP A 34 -17.18 17.11 7.89
N TYR A 35 -16.82 15.83 7.81
CA TYR A 35 -16.10 15.16 8.87
C TYR A 35 -14.70 15.77 9.09
N ILE A 36 -13.91 15.95 8.03
CA ILE A 36 -12.57 16.56 8.13
C ILE A 36 -12.67 17.97 8.70
N THR A 37 -13.60 18.79 8.21
CA THR A 37 -13.83 20.15 8.70
C THR A 37 -14.14 20.15 10.20
N LYS A 38 -15.10 19.34 10.64
CA LYS A 38 -15.45 19.21 12.05
C LYS A 38 -14.25 18.76 12.89
N ARG A 39 -13.45 17.81 12.39
CA ARG A 39 -12.27 17.31 13.12
C ARG A 39 -11.19 18.36 13.27
N VAL A 40 -10.84 19.09 12.21
CA VAL A 40 -9.77 20.11 12.30
C VAL A 40 -10.18 21.27 13.21
N VAL A 41 -11.46 21.69 13.16
CA VAL A 41 -12.01 22.73 14.05
C VAL A 41 -12.12 22.24 15.51
N ASP A 42 -12.50 20.97 15.72
CA ASP A 42 -12.54 20.39 17.07
C ASP A 42 -11.15 20.38 17.74
N ILE A 43 -10.08 20.19 16.96
CA ILE A 43 -8.68 20.16 17.44
C ILE A 43 -8.15 21.56 17.73
N ASN A 44 -8.37 22.51 16.82
CA ASN A 44 -7.98 23.91 17.01
C ASN A 44 -9.22 24.80 16.93
N LYS A 45 -9.88 25.07 18.06
CA LYS A 45 -11.15 25.82 18.10
C LYS A 45 -11.01 27.31 17.78
N GLU A 46 -9.79 27.84 17.87
CA GLU A 46 -9.51 29.28 17.71
C GLU A 46 -9.06 29.65 16.30
N GLY A 47 -8.90 28.67 15.41
CA GLY A 47 -8.43 28.92 14.05
C GLY A 47 -9.46 29.69 13.22
N LYS A 48 -8.96 30.63 12.40
CA LYS A 48 -9.76 31.63 11.67
C LYS A 48 -9.60 31.56 10.16
N SER A 49 -8.67 30.75 9.68
CA SER A 49 -8.33 30.68 8.26
C SER A 49 -7.97 29.26 7.82
N VAL A 50 -8.50 28.86 6.67
CA VAL A 50 -8.23 27.55 6.04
C VAL A 50 -7.69 27.74 4.62
N PHE A 51 -6.70 26.93 4.25
CA PHE A 51 -6.15 26.89 2.91
C PHE A 51 -6.27 25.51 2.27
N ASP A 52 -6.71 25.46 1.01
CA ASP A 52 -6.66 24.27 0.17
C ASP A 52 -5.77 24.51 -1.06
N PRO A 53 -4.61 23.82 -1.16
CA PRO A 53 -3.64 24.01 -2.26
C PRO A 53 -4.05 23.36 -3.59
N CYS A 54 -5.15 22.61 -3.62
CA CYS A 54 -5.65 21.87 -4.79
C CYS A 54 -7.18 21.83 -4.75
N CYS A 55 -7.79 23.01 -4.65
CA CYS A 55 -9.16 23.15 -4.19
C CYS A 55 -10.21 22.66 -5.18
N GLY A 56 -9.88 22.43 -6.45
CA GLY A 56 -10.83 21.96 -7.45
C GLY A 56 -12.05 22.88 -7.57
N LYS A 57 -13.23 22.37 -7.19
CA LYS A 57 -14.50 23.11 -7.14
C LYS A 57 -14.88 23.56 -5.73
N GLU A 58 -13.92 23.61 -4.80
CA GLU A 58 -14.05 24.04 -3.41
C GLU A 58 -14.69 23.01 -2.46
N GLU A 59 -14.79 21.74 -2.84
CA GLU A 59 -15.54 20.74 -2.07
C GLU A 59 -15.07 20.59 -0.62
N MET A 60 -13.76 20.69 -0.38
CA MET A 60 -13.17 20.60 0.96
C MET A 60 -13.28 21.92 1.75
N LEU A 61 -13.51 23.05 1.07
CA LEU A 61 -13.63 24.38 1.68
C LEU A 61 -15.09 24.73 2.00
N GLU A 62 -16.06 24.19 1.25
CA GLU A 62 -17.48 24.49 1.41
C GLU A 62 -18.01 24.36 2.84
N PRO A 63 -17.69 23.30 3.62
CA PRO A 63 -18.22 23.15 4.97
C PRO A 63 -17.72 24.21 5.97
N PHE A 64 -16.59 24.87 5.69
CA PHE A 64 -16.05 25.94 6.56
C PHE A 64 -16.90 27.20 6.57
N ASN A 65 -17.79 27.38 5.58
CA ASN A 65 -18.74 28.50 5.54
C ASN A 65 -19.65 28.53 6.79
N GLY A 66 -19.93 27.37 7.39
CA GLY A 66 -20.70 27.26 8.63
C GLY A 66 -19.96 27.69 9.90
N PHE A 67 -18.65 27.94 9.82
CA PHE A 67 -17.79 28.19 10.99
C PHE A 67 -17.21 29.62 11.04
N ASN A 68 -17.63 30.52 10.15
CA ASN A 68 -17.07 31.88 10.02
C ASN A 68 -15.53 31.89 9.87
N ILE A 69 -15.00 30.86 9.20
CA ILE A 69 -13.58 30.71 8.90
C ILE A 69 -13.32 31.25 7.50
N LYS A 70 -12.27 32.06 7.33
CA LYS A 70 -11.87 32.59 6.02
C LYS A 70 -11.26 31.47 5.16
N THR A 71 -11.76 31.31 3.95
CA THR A 71 -11.35 30.25 3.03
C THR A 71 -10.41 30.81 1.95
N TYR A 72 -9.32 30.07 1.68
CA TYR A 72 -8.33 30.38 0.66
C TYR A 72 -8.12 29.12 -0.18
N GLY A 73 -8.14 29.26 -1.51
CA GLY A 73 -8.03 28.14 -2.43
C GLY A 73 -7.00 28.38 -3.51
N MET A 74 -6.32 27.33 -3.92
CA MET A 74 -5.43 27.35 -5.08
C MET A 74 -5.69 26.13 -5.94
N ASP A 75 -5.63 26.31 -7.25
CA ASP A 75 -5.61 25.17 -8.17
C ASP A 75 -4.91 25.58 -9.47
N ILE A 76 -4.21 24.62 -10.09
CA ILE A 76 -3.56 24.80 -11.39
C ILE A 76 -4.60 24.98 -12.50
N ILE A 77 -5.81 24.44 -12.33
CA ILE A 77 -6.94 24.59 -13.26
C ILE A 77 -8.05 25.40 -12.61
N ARG A 78 -8.63 26.34 -13.37
CA ARG A 78 -9.84 27.04 -12.97
C ARG A 78 -11.07 26.20 -13.35
N TYR A 79 -11.76 25.63 -12.35
CA TYR A 79 -12.94 24.79 -12.56
C TYR A 79 -14.27 25.54 -12.52
N LYS A 80 -14.32 26.74 -11.91
CA LYS A 80 -15.53 27.55 -11.77
C LYS A 80 -15.29 29.02 -12.14
N GLU A 81 -16.30 29.68 -12.70
CA GLU A 81 -16.23 31.11 -13.00
C GLU A 81 -16.09 31.93 -11.72
N LYS A 82 -16.88 31.57 -10.70
CA LYS A 82 -16.88 32.22 -9.39
C LYS A 82 -16.55 31.21 -8.30
N TYR A 83 -15.54 31.56 -7.51
CA TYR A 83 -15.16 30.87 -6.29
C TYR A 83 -15.70 31.64 -5.08
N ASN A 84 -16.07 30.93 -4.02
CA ASN A 84 -16.49 31.53 -2.75
C ASN A 84 -15.28 31.88 -1.87
N CYS A 85 -14.20 31.10 -1.98
CA CYS A 85 -12.93 31.36 -1.32
C CYS A 85 -12.12 32.44 -2.03
N ASN A 86 -11.07 32.90 -1.35
CA ASN A 86 -10.03 33.70 -1.98
C ASN A 86 -9.16 32.80 -2.88
N PHE A 87 -9.61 32.64 -4.13
CA PHE A 87 -9.02 31.71 -5.10
C PHE A 87 -7.85 32.30 -5.89
N LYS A 88 -6.80 31.51 -6.05
CA LYS A 88 -5.66 31.77 -6.95
C LYS A 88 -5.51 30.63 -7.96
N ASN A 89 -5.48 30.97 -9.25
CA ASN A 89 -5.17 29.99 -10.29
C ASN A 89 -3.65 29.92 -10.50
N MET A 90 -2.99 28.95 -9.88
CA MET A 90 -1.53 28.82 -9.86
C MET A 90 -1.13 27.37 -9.54
N ASP A 91 0.06 26.96 -10.00
CA ASP A 91 0.64 25.67 -9.59
C ASP A 91 1.19 25.77 -8.16
N PHE A 92 0.59 25.02 -7.23
CA PHE A 92 1.02 25.00 -5.84
C PHE A 92 2.46 24.51 -5.65
N ILE A 93 2.96 23.62 -6.51
CA ILE A 93 4.34 23.14 -6.42
C ILE A 93 5.32 24.23 -6.84
N GLU A 94 4.99 25.05 -7.84
CA GLU A 94 5.78 26.23 -8.20
C GLU A 94 5.73 27.28 -7.08
N TYR A 95 4.54 27.55 -6.55
CA TYR A 95 4.36 28.44 -5.40
C TYR A 95 5.17 28.01 -4.17
N TYR A 96 5.21 26.70 -3.89
CA TYR A 96 6.06 26.15 -2.83
C TYR A 96 7.53 26.47 -3.08
N TYR A 97 8.02 26.41 -4.32
CA TYR A 97 9.40 26.80 -4.63
C TYR A 97 9.65 28.27 -4.35
N GLU A 98 8.71 29.13 -4.72
CA GLU A 98 8.80 30.58 -4.46
C GLU A 98 8.90 30.85 -2.96
N CYS A 99 8.00 30.26 -2.16
CA CYS A 99 8.02 30.41 -0.70
C CYS A 99 9.32 29.91 -0.09
N ILE A 100 9.81 28.73 -0.48
CA ILE A 100 11.07 28.19 0.06
C ILE A 100 12.28 29.05 -0.31
N ASN A 101 12.32 29.63 -1.52
CA ASN A 101 13.42 30.51 -1.91
C ASN A 101 13.35 31.89 -1.24
N ALA A 102 12.14 32.36 -0.93
CA ALA A 102 11.92 33.61 -0.22
C ALA A 102 11.96 33.45 1.32
N GLU A 103 12.13 32.23 1.82
CA GLU A 103 12.03 31.89 3.25
C GLU A 103 10.68 32.31 3.88
N GLU A 104 9.61 32.22 3.07
CA GLU A 104 8.25 32.56 3.48
C GLU A 104 7.47 31.33 3.94
N PHE A 105 6.72 31.50 5.03
CA PHE A 105 5.84 30.48 5.59
C PHE A 105 4.38 30.92 5.54
N LEU A 106 3.47 29.95 5.47
CA LEU A 106 2.04 30.19 5.44
C LEU A 106 1.47 30.26 6.86
N SER A 107 0.62 31.27 7.10
CA SER A 107 0.09 31.59 8.42
C SER A 107 -1.34 31.08 8.67
N TYR A 108 -1.84 30.18 7.82
CA TYR A 108 -3.18 29.59 7.97
C TYR A 108 -3.28 28.67 9.18
N ASP A 109 -4.47 28.61 9.79
CA ASP A 109 -4.75 27.79 10.98
C ASP A 109 -5.10 26.35 10.61
N TYR A 110 -5.73 26.17 9.44
CA TYR A 110 -6.09 24.88 8.90
C TYR A 110 -5.60 24.73 7.47
N TYR A 111 -5.27 23.49 7.12
CA TYR A 111 -5.00 23.08 5.75
C TYR A 111 -5.89 21.89 5.43
N VAL A 112 -6.60 21.92 4.31
CA VAL A 112 -7.38 20.79 3.84
C VAL A 112 -6.98 20.44 2.41
N LEU A 113 -6.83 19.15 2.10
CA LEU A 113 -6.42 18.76 0.77
C LEU A 113 -6.88 17.35 0.38
N ASN A 114 -7.33 17.26 -0.87
CA ASN A 114 -7.43 16.02 -1.65
C ASN A 114 -6.43 16.12 -2.81
N PRO A 115 -5.12 15.91 -2.57
CA PRO A 115 -4.11 16.15 -3.60
C PRO A 115 -4.24 15.16 -4.76
N PRO A 116 -3.76 15.50 -5.96
CA PRO A 116 -3.84 14.61 -7.11
C PRO A 116 -3.04 13.32 -6.87
N TYR A 117 -3.57 12.18 -7.32
CA TYR A 117 -2.97 10.86 -7.10
C TYR A 117 -2.11 10.38 -8.27
N ASN A 118 -1.33 11.30 -8.83
CA ASN A 118 -0.54 11.08 -10.03
C ASN A 118 0.85 10.54 -9.71
N CYS A 119 1.24 9.43 -10.32
CA CYS A 119 2.56 8.81 -10.12
C CYS A 119 3.62 9.40 -11.06
N HIS A 120 4.90 9.11 -10.80
CA HIS A 120 6.05 9.54 -11.62
C HIS A 120 5.97 9.29 -13.14
N GLU A 121 5.00 8.53 -13.63
CA GLU A 121 4.75 8.30 -15.06
C GLU A 121 4.03 9.48 -15.75
N VAL A 122 3.39 10.39 -15.00
CA VAL A 122 2.71 11.55 -15.58
C VAL A 122 3.68 12.56 -16.20
N LYS A 123 3.22 13.26 -17.26
CA LYS A 123 4.03 14.24 -18.00
C LYS A 123 4.61 15.32 -17.09
N TYR A 124 3.82 15.81 -16.13
CA TYR A 124 4.25 16.84 -15.17
C TYR A 124 5.55 16.45 -14.45
N ILE A 125 5.57 15.29 -13.76
CA ILE A 125 6.75 14.84 -13.01
C ILE A 125 7.93 14.56 -13.95
N ARG A 126 7.67 14.00 -15.13
CA ARG A 126 8.72 13.69 -16.12
C ARG A 126 9.42 14.96 -16.62
N ASN A 127 8.65 16.00 -16.94
CA ASN A 127 9.15 17.26 -17.47
C ASN A 127 9.88 18.07 -16.38
N ASN A 128 9.42 17.98 -15.13
CA ASN A 128 9.96 18.74 -13.99
C ASN A 128 10.92 17.93 -13.10
N LYS A 129 11.40 16.77 -13.55
CA LYS A 129 12.14 15.81 -12.71
C LYS A 129 13.36 16.38 -11.98
N LYS A 130 14.14 17.24 -12.64
CA LYS A 130 15.36 17.84 -12.05
C LYS A 130 15.02 18.77 -10.89
N ILE A 131 14.06 19.67 -11.10
CA ILE A 131 13.66 20.66 -10.09
C ILE A 131 12.92 19.99 -8.93
N LEU A 132 12.01 19.06 -9.22
CA LEU A 132 11.30 18.29 -8.20
C LEU A 132 12.26 17.52 -7.29
N LYS A 133 13.29 16.87 -7.87
CA LYS A 133 14.29 16.15 -7.07
C LYS A 133 15.10 17.05 -6.15
N ARG A 134 15.27 18.34 -6.49
CA ARG A 134 15.99 19.30 -5.65
C ARG A 134 15.19 19.62 -4.40
N TYR A 135 13.91 19.98 -4.57
CA TYR A 135 13.04 20.40 -3.47
C TYR A 135 12.49 19.23 -2.64
N PHE A 136 12.16 18.10 -3.27
CA PHE A 136 11.62 16.91 -2.60
C PHE A 136 12.66 15.81 -2.42
N LYS A 137 13.93 16.18 -2.17
CA LYS A 137 15.05 15.23 -2.04
C LYS A 137 14.89 14.27 -0.86
N ASP A 138 14.21 14.71 0.18
CA ASP A 138 14.00 14.02 1.45
C ASP A 138 12.82 13.05 1.38
N VAL A 139 11.73 13.42 0.71
CA VAL A 139 10.51 12.59 0.59
C VAL A 139 10.41 11.79 -0.72
N GLY A 140 11.16 12.19 -1.75
CA GLY A 140 11.14 11.59 -3.08
C GLY A 140 9.97 12.06 -3.98
N ILE A 141 10.10 11.82 -5.28
CA ILE A 141 9.16 12.29 -6.31
C ILE A 141 8.27 11.16 -6.86
N HIS A 142 7.70 10.36 -5.95
CA HIS A 142 7.01 9.11 -6.29
C HIS A 142 5.56 9.30 -6.73
N ASN A 143 4.82 10.15 -6.02
CA ASN A 143 3.44 10.53 -6.31
C ASN A 143 3.21 11.98 -5.84
N MET A 144 2.36 12.71 -6.55
CA MET A 144 2.02 14.10 -6.23
C MET A 144 1.46 14.26 -4.81
N TYR A 145 0.64 13.33 -4.31
CA TYR A 145 0.11 13.45 -2.94
C TYR A 145 1.23 13.57 -1.90
N GLY A 146 2.35 12.84 -2.08
CA GLY A 146 3.46 12.87 -1.12
C GLY A 146 4.20 14.19 -1.15
N MET A 147 4.31 14.81 -2.34
CA MET A 147 4.92 16.12 -2.51
C MET A 147 4.01 17.23 -1.95
N PHE A 148 2.69 17.16 -2.16
CA PHE A 148 1.73 18.10 -1.57
C PHE A 148 1.74 18.05 -0.05
N ILE A 149 1.67 16.85 0.55
CA ILE A 149 1.74 16.69 2.00
C ILE A 149 3.06 17.24 2.53
N SER A 150 4.19 16.91 1.89
CA SER A 150 5.50 17.43 2.28
C SER A 150 5.57 18.96 2.22
N ALA A 151 5.12 19.56 1.12
CA ALA A 151 5.16 21.01 0.93
C ALA A 151 4.28 21.74 1.97
N ILE A 152 3.10 21.22 2.27
CA ILE A 152 2.24 21.78 3.33
C ILE A 152 2.90 21.66 4.69
N ILE A 153 3.52 20.52 5.02
CA ILE A 153 4.25 20.36 6.29
C ILE A 153 5.40 21.37 6.38
N ASP A 154 6.12 21.62 5.29
CA ASP A 154 7.24 22.56 5.27
C ASP A 154 6.78 24.02 5.45
N LEU A 155 5.65 24.40 4.84
CA LEU A 155 5.14 25.78 4.84
C LEU A 155 4.25 26.13 6.03
N ALA A 156 3.59 25.14 6.65
CA ALA A 156 2.62 25.40 7.71
C ALA A 156 3.29 25.93 8.99
N LYS A 157 2.68 26.96 9.60
CA LYS A 157 3.03 27.42 10.95
C LYS A 157 2.81 26.35 12.02
N GLU A 158 3.55 26.46 13.11
CA GLU A 158 3.39 25.61 14.29
C GLU A 158 1.94 25.66 14.82
N GLY A 159 1.42 24.49 15.23
CA GLY A 159 0.06 24.33 15.74
C GLY A 159 -1.04 24.26 14.67
N ALA A 160 -0.75 24.53 13.39
CA ALA A 160 -1.74 24.41 12.33
C ALA A 160 -2.21 22.96 12.13
N VAL A 161 -3.51 22.77 11.88
CA VAL A 161 -4.12 21.44 11.72
C VAL A 161 -4.32 21.12 10.24
N ILE A 162 -3.89 19.94 9.82
CA ILE A 162 -3.85 19.53 8.41
C ILE A 162 -4.76 18.31 8.22
N GLY A 163 -5.87 18.48 7.51
CA GLY A 163 -6.84 17.44 7.18
C GLY A 163 -6.68 16.95 5.74
N ILE A 164 -6.36 15.67 5.57
CA ILE A 164 -5.96 15.12 4.26
C ILE A 164 -6.86 13.94 3.92
N ILE A 165 -7.34 13.88 2.67
CA ILE A 165 -7.74 12.61 2.04
C ILE A 165 -6.70 12.20 1.01
N THR A 166 -6.02 11.09 1.23
CA THR A 166 -4.86 10.66 0.43
C THR A 166 -4.86 9.16 0.18
N GLN A 167 -4.00 8.68 -0.72
CA GLN A 167 -3.77 7.25 -0.88
C GLN A 167 -3.06 6.66 0.34
N ASP A 168 -3.42 5.44 0.75
CA ASP A 168 -2.82 4.78 1.92
C ASP A 168 -1.46 4.09 1.66
N SER A 169 -0.98 4.11 0.41
CA SER A 169 0.28 3.46 0.04
C SER A 169 1.50 4.00 0.81
N PHE A 170 1.48 5.25 1.27
CA PHE A 170 2.57 5.82 2.07
C PHE A 170 2.74 5.16 3.42
N MET A 171 1.75 4.43 3.93
CA MET A 171 1.83 3.78 5.25
C MET A 171 2.83 2.61 5.23
N THR A 172 2.95 1.90 4.11
CA THR A 172 3.72 0.64 4.02
C THR A 172 4.79 0.62 2.93
N SER A 173 4.65 1.40 1.86
CA SER A 173 5.61 1.33 0.75
C SER A 173 6.97 1.93 1.12
N LYS A 174 8.05 1.22 0.78
CA LYS A 174 9.44 1.67 0.98
C LYS A 174 9.74 3.00 0.29
N SER A 175 9.03 3.32 -0.79
CA SER A 175 9.21 4.61 -1.51
C SER A 175 8.85 5.83 -0.66
N TYR A 176 8.07 5.67 0.42
CA TYR A 176 7.60 6.77 1.25
C TYR A 176 8.24 6.79 2.66
N ILE A 177 9.42 6.18 2.84
CA ILE A 177 10.18 6.30 4.10
C ILE A 177 10.38 7.76 4.47
N GLY A 178 10.86 8.57 3.53
CA GLY A 178 11.13 9.99 3.76
C GLY A 178 9.89 10.79 4.16
N LEU A 179 8.74 10.51 3.53
CA LEU A 179 7.48 11.14 3.90
C LEU A 179 7.04 10.76 5.33
N ARG A 180 7.12 9.47 5.69
CA ARG A 180 6.81 9.02 7.06
C ARG A 180 7.75 9.66 8.07
N GLU A 181 9.05 9.72 7.78
CA GLU A 181 10.01 10.40 8.64
C GLU A 181 9.73 11.89 8.80
N LYS A 182 9.35 12.59 7.72
CA LYS A 182 8.97 14.00 7.77
C LYS A 182 7.76 14.21 8.67
N ILE A 183 6.72 13.39 8.51
CA ILE A 183 5.52 13.42 9.37
C ILE A 183 5.92 13.22 10.83
N LEU A 184 6.65 12.14 11.14
CA LEU A 184 7.04 11.78 12.51
C LEU A 184 7.95 12.83 13.18
N LYS A 185 8.74 13.58 12.40
CA LYS A 185 9.65 14.62 12.92
C LYS A 185 9.00 16.00 13.07
N SER A 186 7.90 16.25 12.36
CA SER A 186 7.36 17.61 12.22
C SER A 186 5.90 17.75 12.63
N CYS A 187 5.20 16.64 12.82
CA CYS A 187 3.77 16.63 13.03
C CYS A 187 3.35 15.63 14.11
N THR A 188 2.38 16.05 14.88
CA THR A 188 1.50 15.17 15.65
C THR A 188 0.54 14.47 14.71
N ILE A 189 0.31 13.18 14.94
CA ILE A 189 -0.73 12.41 14.26
C ILE A 189 -1.92 12.31 15.20
N HIS A 190 -3.07 12.85 14.77
CA HIS A 190 -4.31 12.75 15.53
C HIS A 190 -5.15 11.56 15.09
N GLU A 191 -5.17 11.28 13.79
CA GLU A 191 -6.14 10.35 13.22
C GLU A 191 -5.66 9.76 11.90
N ILE A 192 -5.86 8.44 11.73
CA ILE A 192 -5.71 7.74 10.45
C ILE A 192 -6.88 6.76 10.30
N ILE A 193 -7.75 7.06 9.34
CA ILE A 193 -8.93 6.25 9.02
C ILE A 193 -8.83 5.76 7.58
N MET A 194 -8.78 4.45 7.38
CA MET A 194 -8.74 3.85 6.05
C MET A 194 -10.14 3.76 5.43
N CYS A 195 -10.33 4.40 4.27
CA CYS A 195 -11.59 4.41 3.54
C CYS A 195 -11.80 3.12 2.71
N PRO A 196 -13.05 2.73 2.43
CA PRO A 196 -13.33 1.60 1.56
C PRO A 196 -12.90 1.90 0.11
N THR A 197 -12.64 0.86 -0.68
CA THR A 197 -12.15 0.99 -2.06
C THR A 197 -13.18 1.53 -3.05
N ASP A 198 -14.46 1.57 -2.65
CA ASP A 198 -15.59 2.02 -3.46
C ASP A 198 -15.94 3.51 -3.24
N LEU A 199 -15.18 4.24 -2.41
CA LEU A 199 -15.47 5.63 -2.04
C LEU A 199 -15.64 6.56 -3.25
N PHE A 200 -14.82 6.37 -4.30
CA PHE A 200 -14.82 7.17 -5.53
C PHE A 200 -15.31 6.37 -6.76
N LEU A 201 -15.93 5.21 -6.55
CA LEU A 201 -16.31 4.30 -7.64
C LEU A 201 -17.33 4.92 -8.59
N GLU A 202 -18.26 5.72 -8.06
CA GLU A 202 -19.25 6.49 -8.84
C GLU A 202 -18.59 7.45 -9.85
N GLN A 203 -17.35 7.89 -9.57
CA GLN A 203 -16.56 8.76 -10.45
C GLN A 203 -15.60 7.96 -11.37
N GLY A 204 -15.72 6.63 -11.39
CA GLY A 204 -14.89 5.74 -12.21
C GLY A 204 -13.47 5.51 -11.68
N ALA A 205 -13.21 5.81 -10.40
CA ALA A 205 -11.94 5.59 -9.74
C ALA A 205 -12.03 4.50 -8.66
N GLU A 206 -11.23 3.45 -8.81
CA GLU A 206 -11.03 2.43 -7.79
C GLU A 206 -9.68 2.72 -7.11
N VAL A 207 -9.73 3.49 -6.03
CA VAL A 207 -8.55 3.98 -5.30
C VAL A 207 -8.65 3.61 -3.83
N ARG A 208 -7.51 3.31 -3.24
CA ARG A 208 -7.38 3.03 -1.81
C ARG A 208 -7.01 4.32 -1.09
N THR A 209 -7.96 4.91 -0.39
CA THR A 209 -7.77 6.19 0.30
C THR A 209 -7.84 6.05 1.81
N SER A 210 -7.35 7.07 2.49
CA SER A 210 -7.41 7.25 3.93
C SER A 210 -7.60 8.72 4.26
N ILE A 211 -8.37 8.99 5.31
CA ILE A 211 -8.40 10.29 5.99
C ILE A 211 -7.24 10.31 6.98
N VAL A 212 -6.44 11.37 6.95
CA VAL A 212 -5.32 11.60 7.86
C VAL A 212 -5.46 13.00 8.44
N ILE A 213 -5.45 13.10 9.76
CA ILE A 213 -5.44 14.39 10.47
C ILE A 213 -4.10 14.54 11.18
N LEU A 214 -3.34 15.55 10.77
CA LEU A 214 -2.06 15.92 11.36
C LEU A 214 -2.17 17.29 12.04
N GLN A 215 -1.23 17.60 12.93
CA GLN A 215 -1.02 18.95 13.42
C GLN A 215 0.47 19.26 13.39
N LYS A 216 0.85 20.42 12.85
CA LYS A 216 2.25 20.87 12.83
C LYS A 216 2.74 21.04 14.28
N GLY A 217 3.84 20.39 14.61
CA GLY A 217 4.41 20.36 15.96
C GLY A 217 4.24 19.03 16.68
N LEU A 218 5.21 18.70 17.54
CA LEU A 218 5.24 17.44 18.29
C LEU A 218 4.62 17.57 19.69
N ASP A 219 4.51 18.80 20.22
CA ASP A 219 4.01 19.06 21.58
C ASP A 219 2.50 18.77 21.75
N TYR A 220 1.80 18.50 20.65
CA TYR A 220 0.37 18.19 20.63
C TYR A 220 0.07 16.68 20.66
N GLN A 221 1.10 15.82 20.69
CA GLN A 221 0.90 14.38 20.54
C GLN A 221 0.16 13.78 21.73
N GLY A 222 -1.11 13.45 21.49
CA GLY A 222 -1.93 12.62 22.37
C GLY A 222 -2.07 11.20 21.82
N ASN A 223 -3.15 10.53 22.21
CA ASN A 223 -3.50 9.27 21.58
C ASN A 223 -4.04 9.49 20.16
N ILE A 224 -3.85 8.47 19.32
CA ILE A 224 -4.17 8.47 17.89
C ILE A 224 -5.43 7.66 17.66
N ILE A 225 -6.39 8.20 16.92
CA ILE A 225 -7.56 7.46 16.47
C ILE A 225 -7.19 6.68 15.21
N LEU A 226 -7.30 5.35 15.25
CA LEU A 226 -7.02 4.49 14.09
C LEU A 226 -8.24 3.69 13.67
N LYS A 227 -8.49 3.62 12.36
CA LYS A 227 -9.45 2.66 11.81
C LYS A 227 -8.96 1.99 10.55
N ASN A 228 -8.94 0.66 10.55
CA ASN A 228 -8.60 -0.14 9.38
C ASN A 228 -9.77 -0.15 8.39
N ARG A 229 -9.49 -0.59 7.15
CA ARG A 229 -10.37 -0.36 6.00
C ARG A 229 -11.79 -0.85 6.25
N PHE A 230 -12.77 0.00 5.99
CA PHE A 230 -14.20 -0.37 5.99
C PHE A 230 -14.55 -1.28 4.82
N ILE A 231 -15.59 -2.09 4.98
CA ILE A 231 -16.10 -3.00 3.96
C ILE A 231 -16.76 -2.23 2.82
N ASP A 232 -17.45 -1.14 3.14
CA ASP A 232 -18.18 -0.28 2.19
C ASP A 232 -18.37 1.15 2.75
N LYS A 233 -18.94 2.01 1.89
CA LYS A 233 -19.26 3.41 2.20
C LYS A 233 -20.21 3.59 3.39
N ASN A 234 -21.15 2.67 3.60
CA ASN A 234 -22.14 2.79 4.68
C ASN A 234 -21.50 2.53 6.05
N GLU A 235 -20.62 1.53 6.16
CA GLU A 235 -19.85 1.28 7.40
C GLU A 235 -19.01 2.51 7.77
N LEU A 236 -18.38 3.16 6.78
CA LEU A 236 -17.64 4.41 6.98
C LEU A 236 -18.56 5.55 7.45
N ILE A 237 -19.67 5.82 6.76
CA ILE A 237 -20.62 6.91 7.14
C ILE A 237 -21.11 6.72 8.57
N ASN A 238 -21.51 5.49 8.92
CA ASN A 238 -21.98 5.17 10.27
C ASN A 238 -20.88 5.41 11.31
N PHE A 239 -19.64 5.04 11.00
CA PHE A 239 -18.50 5.29 11.89
C PHE A 239 -18.26 6.79 12.10
N LEU A 240 -18.19 7.57 11.01
CA LEU A 240 -17.91 9.02 11.08
C LEU A 240 -19.02 9.81 11.79
N ASN A 241 -20.27 9.36 11.69
CA ASN A 241 -21.42 10.03 12.33
C ASN A 241 -21.61 9.69 13.81
N PHE A 242 -21.41 8.42 14.19
CA PHE A 242 -21.88 7.90 15.49
C PHE A 242 -20.79 7.30 16.37
N SER A 243 -19.63 6.95 15.81
CA SER A 243 -18.61 6.19 16.52
C SER A 243 -17.43 7.08 16.90
N ARG A 244 -17.57 7.80 18.02
CA ARG A 244 -16.42 8.40 18.72
C ARG A 244 -15.99 7.48 19.87
N THR A 245 -15.86 6.18 19.61
CA THR A 245 -15.59 5.23 20.70
C THR A 245 -14.14 5.33 21.16
N CYS A 246 -13.97 5.33 22.48
CA CYS A 246 -12.69 5.26 23.18
C CYS A 246 -11.86 4.02 22.81
N ASP A 247 -12.45 3.06 22.09
CA ASP A 247 -11.89 1.75 21.77
C ASP A 247 -10.87 1.77 20.62
N ASN A 248 -10.82 2.84 19.82
CA ASN A 248 -9.94 2.94 18.65
C ASN A 248 -8.74 3.87 18.89
N VAL A 249 -8.27 3.94 20.13
CA VAL A 249 -7.32 4.94 20.60
C VAL A 249 -5.98 4.26 20.89
N TYR A 250 -4.92 4.72 20.23
CA TYR A 250 -3.61 4.07 20.21
C TYR A 250 -2.49 5.05 20.58
N SER A 251 -1.43 4.55 21.22
CA SER A 251 -0.20 5.33 21.39
C SER A 251 0.57 5.41 20.09
N ILE A 252 1.45 6.40 19.92
CA ILE A 252 2.32 6.50 18.74
C ILE A 252 3.21 5.25 18.61
N GLU A 253 3.63 4.67 19.73
CA GLU A 253 4.38 3.42 19.76
C GLU A 253 3.56 2.30 19.16
N ASP A 254 2.27 2.15 19.47
CA ASP A 254 1.42 1.11 18.88
C ASP A 254 1.33 1.23 17.34
N VAL A 255 1.39 2.45 16.80
CA VAL A 255 1.23 2.75 15.37
C VAL A 255 2.51 2.50 14.56
N ILE A 256 3.70 2.68 15.13
CA ILE A 256 4.93 2.65 14.32
C ILE A 256 5.63 1.30 14.40
N LEU A 257 6.00 0.76 13.24
CA LEU A 257 6.97 -0.32 13.12
C LEU A 257 8.36 0.26 12.82
N ASN A 258 9.13 0.51 13.87
CA ASN A 258 10.33 1.38 13.87
C ASN A 258 11.67 0.63 13.78
N ASN A 259 11.68 -0.70 13.63
CA ASN A 259 12.95 -1.40 13.40
C ASN A 259 13.57 -0.95 12.07
N LYS A 260 14.91 -1.00 11.99
CA LYS A 260 15.66 -0.63 10.77
C LYS A 260 15.21 -1.39 9.51
N LYS A 261 14.73 -2.63 9.66
CA LYS A 261 14.20 -3.46 8.57
C LYS A 261 12.75 -3.11 8.19
N ASP A 262 12.08 -2.29 9.01
CA ASP A 262 10.64 -2.02 8.95
C ASP A 262 10.26 -0.62 8.50
N ASN A 263 11.25 0.22 8.16
CA ASN A 263 11.04 1.44 7.37
C ASN A 263 10.09 2.47 8.01
N ASN A 264 9.93 2.48 9.35
CA ASN A 264 8.97 3.32 10.07
C ASN A 264 7.54 3.20 9.51
N GLU A 265 7.12 2.00 9.13
CA GLU A 265 5.79 1.77 8.54
C GLU A 265 4.67 1.99 9.57
N PHE A 266 3.52 2.49 9.10
CA PHE A 266 2.37 2.79 9.95
C PHE A 266 1.43 1.57 9.99
N LEU A 267 1.23 1.06 11.18
CA LEU A 267 0.36 -0.04 11.53
C LEU A 267 -1.04 0.48 11.85
N ILE A 268 -2.06 -0.06 11.20
CA ILE A 268 -3.46 0.38 11.38
C ILE A 268 -4.26 -0.74 12.04
N GLU A 269 -4.71 -0.53 13.28
CA GLU A 269 -5.37 -1.53 14.15
C GLU A 269 -4.64 -2.89 14.13
N CYS A 270 -3.29 -2.87 14.20
CA CYS A 270 -2.50 -4.09 14.28
C CYS A 270 -2.49 -4.59 15.74
N PRO A 271 -2.95 -5.82 16.03
CA PRO A 271 -2.87 -6.37 17.38
C PRO A 271 -1.45 -6.36 17.94
N ARG A 272 -1.30 -6.08 19.24
CA ARG A 272 0.02 -5.96 19.89
C ARG A 272 0.84 -7.25 19.79
N ASP A 273 0.21 -8.41 19.97
CA ASP A 273 0.86 -9.72 19.83
C ASP A 273 1.33 -9.99 18.39
N ILE A 274 0.59 -9.52 17.37
CA ILE A 274 1.07 -9.52 15.97
C ILE A 274 2.27 -8.59 15.79
N LYS A 275 2.20 -7.37 16.32
CA LYS A 275 3.33 -6.45 16.28
C LYS A 275 4.57 -7.06 16.93
N CYS A 276 4.42 -7.76 18.05
CA CYS A 276 5.51 -8.47 18.73
C CYS A 276 6.17 -9.54 17.86
N LEU A 277 5.45 -10.17 16.91
CA LEU A 277 6.07 -11.11 15.97
C LEU A 277 7.18 -10.44 15.15
N PHE A 278 7.09 -9.14 14.90
CA PHE A 278 8.14 -8.38 14.23
C PHE A 278 9.41 -8.18 15.10
N ASN A 279 9.51 -8.77 16.28
CA ASN A 279 10.77 -8.89 17.02
C ASN A 279 11.56 -10.18 16.68
N HIS A 280 10.94 -11.13 15.97
CA HIS A 280 11.61 -12.37 15.54
C HIS A 280 12.51 -12.16 14.30
N ASN A 281 13.31 -13.16 13.97
CA ASN A 281 13.99 -13.22 12.67
C ASN A 281 12.98 -13.09 11.53
N ARG A 282 13.42 -12.61 10.37
CA ARG A 282 12.59 -12.54 9.17
C ARG A 282 12.85 -13.74 8.27
N LEU A 283 11.88 -14.07 7.43
CA LEU A 283 12.04 -15.11 6.42
C LEU A 283 13.27 -14.86 5.53
N GLY A 284 13.54 -13.60 5.18
CA GLY A 284 14.70 -13.19 4.40
C GLY A 284 16.04 -13.25 5.15
N ASP A 285 16.02 -13.43 6.48
CA ASP A 285 17.23 -13.63 7.27
C ASP A 285 17.72 -15.09 7.19
N GLU A 286 16.80 -16.05 6.99
CA GLU A 286 17.13 -17.47 6.85
C GLU A 286 17.15 -17.95 5.39
N PHE A 287 16.28 -17.40 4.53
CA PHE A 287 16.10 -17.87 3.16
C PHE A 287 16.28 -16.75 2.14
N LYS A 288 16.78 -17.10 0.95
CA LYS A 288 16.91 -16.13 -0.15
C LYS A 288 15.54 -15.90 -0.81
N CYS A 289 14.88 -14.80 -0.43
CA CYS A 289 13.66 -14.31 -1.06
C CYS A 289 14.01 -13.41 -2.27
N ILE A 290 13.83 -13.90 -3.48
CA ILE A 290 14.33 -13.28 -4.71
C ILE A 290 13.28 -13.21 -5.82
N THR A 291 13.63 -12.53 -6.91
CA THR A 291 12.88 -12.54 -8.18
C THR A 291 13.80 -13.04 -9.29
N GLY A 292 13.24 -13.64 -10.33
CA GLY A 292 14.00 -14.24 -11.43
C GLY A 292 13.92 -13.40 -12.70
N ILE A 293 13.33 -14.00 -13.73
CA ILE A 293 13.43 -13.55 -15.12
C ILE A 293 12.27 -12.61 -15.46
N SER A 294 12.59 -11.45 -16.02
CA SER A 294 11.64 -10.58 -16.72
C SER A 294 11.87 -10.74 -18.22
N THR A 295 10.91 -11.32 -18.92
CA THR A 295 11.02 -11.64 -20.35
C THR A 295 10.84 -10.44 -21.27
N GLY A 296 10.21 -9.36 -20.79
CA GLY A 296 9.83 -8.19 -21.60
C GLY A 296 8.71 -8.46 -22.61
N ASN A 297 8.66 -9.66 -23.20
CA ASN A 297 7.64 -10.14 -24.13
C ASN A 297 7.40 -11.64 -23.93
N ASP A 298 6.40 -12.00 -23.11
CA ASP A 298 6.08 -13.41 -22.83
C ASP A 298 5.79 -14.22 -24.10
N GLY A 299 5.06 -13.65 -25.06
CA GLY A 299 4.62 -14.37 -26.25
C GLY A 299 5.76 -14.77 -27.18
N GLN A 300 6.91 -14.09 -27.10
CA GLN A 300 8.10 -14.39 -27.89
C GLN A 300 9.03 -15.40 -27.20
N TYR A 301 9.04 -15.45 -25.86
CA TYR A 301 10.08 -16.18 -25.12
C TYR A 301 9.57 -17.34 -24.28
N LEU A 302 8.25 -17.50 -24.18
CA LEU A 302 7.60 -18.54 -23.40
C LEU A 302 6.61 -19.33 -24.26
N SER A 303 6.52 -20.63 -24.00
CA SER A 303 5.54 -21.55 -24.60
C SER A 303 4.77 -22.29 -23.50
N ARG A 304 3.52 -22.65 -23.76
CA ARG A 304 2.76 -23.57 -22.88
C ARG A 304 3.15 -25.04 -23.10
N GLU A 305 3.72 -25.33 -24.26
CA GLU A 305 4.16 -26.67 -24.66
C GLU A 305 5.67 -26.79 -24.50
N ASN A 306 6.11 -27.95 -24.01
CA ASN A 306 7.51 -28.34 -24.03
C ASN A 306 7.90 -28.75 -25.45
N LYS A 307 8.55 -27.85 -26.18
CA LYS A 307 9.00 -28.07 -27.56
C LYS A 307 10.19 -27.21 -27.88
N ASP A 308 11.10 -27.66 -28.73
CA ASP A 308 12.24 -26.84 -29.14
C ASP A 308 11.79 -25.50 -29.75
N PRO A 309 12.38 -24.36 -29.37
CA PRO A 309 13.46 -24.16 -28.39
C PRO A 309 13.00 -23.95 -26.93
N TYR A 310 11.71 -24.00 -26.62
CA TYR A 310 11.09 -23.81 -25.31
C TYR A 310 11.01 -25.12 -24.51
N ILE A 311 12.11 -25.47 -23.83
CA ILE A 311 12.24 -26.77 -23.13
C ILE A 311 12.51 -26.65 -21.63
N ILE A 312 12.76 -25.44 -21.13
CA ILE A 312 13.13 -25.23 -19.73
C ILE A 312 11.88 -24.85 -18.91
N PRO A 313 11.47 -25.61 -17.89
CA PRO A 313 10.30 -25.27 -17.08
C PRO A 313 10.44 -23.88 -16.45
N PHE A 314 9.35 -23.11 -16.49
CA PHE A 314 9.29 -21.70 -16.10
C PHE A 314 8.00 -21.42 -15.32
N TYR A 315 8.15 -21.13 -14.04
CA TYR A 315 7.04 -20.80 -13.13
C TYR A 315 6.85 -19.29 -13.02
N LYS A 316 5.61 -18.80 -13.24
CA LYS A 316 5.25 -17.39 -13.06
C LYS A 316 4.48 -17.16 -11.77
N ASN A 317 3.19 -16.84 -11.88
CA ASN A 317 2.34 -16.58 -10.73
C ASN A 317 1.45 -17.80 -10.49
N PRO A 318 1.51 -18.46 -9.31
CA PRO A 318 0.61 -19.57 -8.98
C PRO A 318 -0.87 -19.12 -8.92
N GLY A 319 -1.14 -17.82 -8.80
CA GLY A 319 -2.49 -17.27 -8.77
C GLY A 319 -3.18 -17.62 -7.46
N LYS A 320 -4.25 -18.43 -7.51
CA LYS A 320 -4.99 -18.89 -6.33
C LYS A 320 -4.53 -20.25 -5.82
N ASP A 321 -3.64 -20.93 -6.55
CA ASP A 321 -3.18 -22.26 -6.19
C ASP A 321 -2.35 -22.20 -4.90
N ARG A 322 -2.44 -23.26 -4.09
CA ARG A 322 -1.71 -23.43 -2.84
C ARG A 322 -1.01 -24.78 -2.87
N TYR A 323 0.19 -24.84 -2.32
CA TYR A 323 1.08 -26.01 -2.24
C TYR A 323 1.56 -26.55 -3.59
N TYR A 324 0.65 -26.80 -4.53
CA TYR A 324 0.92 -27.29 -5.88
C TYR A 324 0.37 -26.35 -6.94
N THR A 325 1.06 -26.21 -8.06
CA THR A 325 0.55 -25.52 -9.26
C THR A 325 1.02 -26.23 -10.51
N ASP A 326 0.09 -26.51 -11.43
CA ASP A 326 0.35 -27.03 -12.76
C ASP A 326 0.54 -25.92 -13.80
N LYS A 327 0.55 -24.64 -13.37
CA LYS A 327 0.74 -23.46 -14.22
C LYS A 327 2.20 -23.26 -14.63
N VAL A 328 2.77 -24.28 -15.26
CA VAL A 328 4.13 -24.25 -15.82
C VAL A 328 4.10 -23.78 -17.27
N MET A 329 5.05 -22.93 -17.63
CA MET A 329 5.38 -22.63 -19.02
C MET A 329 6.82 -23.08 -19.30
N TYR A 330 7.28 -22.95 -20.54
CA TYR A 330 8.62 -23.32 -20.94
C TYR A 330 9.33 -22.12 -21.55
N ILE A 331 10.51 -21.79 -21.04
CA ILE A 331 11.35 -20.70 -21.54
C ILE A 331 12.35 -21.20 -22.58
N HIS A 332 12.67 -20.33 -23.52
CA HIS A 332 13.65 -20.58 -24.58
C HIS A 332 15.00 -21.05 -24.01
N LYS A 333 15.57 -22.14 -24.53
CA LYS A 333 16.82 -22.76 -24.03
C LYS A 333 18.01 -21.80 -23.95
N ASN A 334 18.08 -20.84 -24.88
CA ASN A 334 19.14 -19.81 -24.94
C ASN A 334 18.80 -18.50 -24.20
N PHE A 335 17.87 -18.49 -23.24
CA PHE A 335 17.42 -17.24 -22.57
C PHE A 335 18.54 -16.40 -21.94
N ILE A 336 19.65 -17.03 -21.51
CA ILE A 336 20.82 -16.30 -21.01
C ILE A 336 21.48 -15.47 -22.11
N ASN A 337 21.60 -15.99 -23.33
CA ASN A 337 22.16 -15.24 -24.45
C ASN A 337 21.19 -14.16 -24.93
N ILE A 338 19.90 -14.47 -24.98
CA ILE A 338 18.84 -13.49 -25.28
C ILE A 338 18.93 -12.29 -24.31
N SER A 339 19.18 -12.53 -23.02
CA SER A 339 19.31 -11.44 -22.03
C SER A 339 20.50 -10.51 -22.24
N LYS A 340 21.48 -10.89 -23.06
CA LYS A 340 22.63 -10.04 -23.42
C LYS A 340 22.31 -9.13 -24.61
N GLU A 341 21.41 -9.57 -25.48
CA GLU A 341 21.06 -8.89 -26.74
C GLU A 341 19.80 -8.02 -26.58
N VAL A 342 18.88 -8.43 -25.72
CA VAL A 342 17.56 -7.82 -25.58
C VAL A 342 17.49 -7.04 -24.27
N SER A 343 17.53 -5.71 -24.38
CA SER A 343 17.67 -4.79 -23.24
C SER A 343 16.54 -4.87 -22.19
N ASN A 344 15.33 -5.24 -22.60
CA ASN A 344 14.19 -5.44 -21.70
C ASN A 344 14.00 -6.90 -21.23
N PHE A 345 14.86 -7.82 -21.65
CA PHE A 345 14.91 -9.19 -21.14
C PHE A 345 15.95 -9.29 -20.02
N ILE A 346 15.49 -9.29 -18.78
CA ILE A 346 16.35 -9.19 -17.60
C ILE A 346 16.39 -10.53 -16.86
N VAL A 347 17.59 -11.10 -16.70
CA VAL A 347 17.82 -12.29 -15.86
C VAL A 347 18.53 -11.88 -14.58
N ARG A 348 17.88 -12.08 -13.43
CA ARG A 348 18.41 -11.83 -12.09
C ARG A 348 18.75 -13.16 -11.39
N ASN A 349 19.64 -13.12 -10.41
CA ASN A 349 19.96 -14.25 -9.52
C ASN A 349 20.29 -15.55 -10.28
N LYS A 350 21.15 -15.45 -11.30
CA LYS A 350 21.46 -16.54 -12.26
C LYS A 350 21.93 -17.82 -11.55
N GLU A 351 22.69 -17.66 -10.48
CA GLU A 351 23.25 -18.72 -9.63
C GLU A 351 22.23 -19.46 -8.76
N LEU A 352 21.00 -18.93 -8.68
CA LEU A 352 19.89 -19.50 -7.91
C LEU A 352 18.80 -20.09 -8.80
N LEU A 353 18.89 -19.93 -10.12
CA LEU A 353 18.05 -20.66 -11.07
C LEU A 353 18.27 -22.17 -10.92
N TYR A 354 17.26 -22.97 -11.24
CA TYR A 354 17.26 -24.44 -11.15
C TYR A 354 17.32 -25.03 -9.73
N LYS A 355 17.48 -24.20 -8.70
CA LYS A 355 17.35 -24.65 -7.30
C LYS A 355 15.88 -24.83 -6.93
N PRO A 356 15.56 -25.82 -6.07
CA PRO A 356 14.21 -25.98 -5.56
C PRO A 356 13.86 -24.84 -4.59
N GLY A 357 12.57 -24.74 -4.27
CA GLY A 357 12.09 -23.84 -3.24
C GLY A 357 10.59 -23.65 -3.27
N VAL A 358 10.17 -22.40 -3.05
CA VAL A 358 8.75 -22.01 -3.02
C VAL A 358 8.55 -20.78 -3.91
N ILE A 359 7.49 -20.77 -4.71
CA ILE A 359 7.05 -19.63 -5.50
C ILE A 359 5.75 -19.03 -4.94
N CYS A 360 5.71 -17.72 -4.80
CA CYS A 360 4.59 -17.00 -4.20
C CYS A 360 3.78 -16.21 -5.23
N SER A 361 2.50 -16.03 -4.94
CA SER A 361 1.63 -15.10 -5.68
C SER A 361 2.13 -13.66 -5.53
N SER A 362 2.25 -12.93 -6.64
CA SER A 362 2.71 -11.53 -6.65
C SER A 362 1.60 -10.52 -6.95
N MET A 363 0.64 -10.89 -7.81
CA MET A 363 -0.46 -10.04 -8.25
C MET A 363 -1.79 -10.60 -7.77
N GLY A 364 -2.64 -9.73 -7.24
CA GLY A 364 -3.97 -10.06 -6.73
C GLY A 364 -4.12 -9.61 -5.28
N VAL A 365 -5.20 -10.04 -4.60
CA VAL A 365 -5.45 -9.77 -3.18
C VAL A 365 -5.13 -10.99 -2.29
N GLN A 366 -5.22 -12.21 -2.82
CA GLN A 366 -4.81 -13.39 -2.07
C GLN A 366 -3.27 -13.50 -2.03
N PHE A 367 -2.72 -13.99 -0.92
CA PHE A 367 -1.35 -14.47 -0.86
C PHE A 367 -1.38 -16.00 -0.83
N THR A 368 -0.66 -16.64 -1.75
CA THR A 368 -0.51 -18.09 -1.81
C THR A 368 0.93 -18.46 -2.15
N ALA A 369 1.31 -19.69 -1.81
CA ALA A 369 2.63 -20.23 -2.06
C ALA A 369 2.53 -21.67 -2.59
N CYS A 370 3.31 -22.00 -3.61
CA CYS A 370 3.40 -23.33 -4.22
C CYS A 370 4.85 -23.78 -4.28
N LYS A 371 5.09 -25.10 -4.37
CA LYS A 371 6.42 -25.67 -4.58
C LYS A 371 7.01 -25.16 -5.90
N LEU A 372 8.28 -24.76 -5.86
CA LEU A 372 9.13 -24.55 -7.04
C LEU A 372 10.01 -25.80 -7.21
N PRO A 373 9.80 -26.63 -8.25
CA PRO A 373 10.59 -27.83 -8.44
C PRO A 373 12.05 -27.53 -8.79
N LYS A 374 12.96 -28.44 -8.40
CA LYS A 374 14.34 -28.45 -8.89
C LYS A 374 14.37 -28.54 -10.42
N ASN A 375 15.43 -28.00 -11.03
CA ASN A 375 15.61 -27.94 -12.49
C ASN A 375 14.57 -27.06 -13.22
N SER A 376 13.89 -26.17 -12.50
CA SER A 376 13.00 -25.16 -13.08
C SER A 376 13.55 -23.74 -12.92
N THR A 377 13.03 -22.83 -13.74
CA THR A 377 13.28 -21.39 -13.68
C THR A 377 12.00 -20.65 -13.29
N PHE A 378 12.11 -19.37 -12.97
CA PHE A 378 10.99 -18.60 -12.46
C PHE A 378 11.02 -17.13 -12.90
N GLY A 379 9.84 -16.53 -12.95
CA GLY A 379 9.63 -15.14 -13.37
C GLY A 379 9.95 -14.11 -12.30
N VAL A 380 9.37 -12.92 -12.45
CA VAL A 380 9.50 -11.80 -11.49
C VAL A 380 8.71 -12.00 -10.19
N ASN A 381 7.96 -13.09 -10.07
CA ASN A 381 7.31 -13.50 -8.83
C ASN A 381 8.32 -13.77 -7.74
N THR A 382 7.94 -13.52 -6.49
CA THR A 382 8.79 -13.86 -5.36
C THR A 382 9.00 -15.36 -5.30
N CYS A 383 10.26 -15.77 -5.26
CA CYS A 383 10.68 -17.13 -4.99
C CYS A 383 11.54 -17.16 -3.73
N ILE A 384 11.37 -18.19 -2.92
CA ILE A 384 12.13 -18.45 -1.71
C ILE A 384 12.94 -19.71 -1.98
N ILE A 385 14.26 -19.59 -2.06
CA ILE A 385 15.14 -20.73 -2.30
C ILE A 385 15.42 -21.42 -0.96
N CYS A 386 15.11 -22.72 -0.89
CA CYS A 386 15.30 -23.56 0.28
C CYS A 386 15.57 -25.02 -0.14
N ASP A 387 16.12 -25.82 0.77
CA ASP A 387 16.39 -27.23 0.55
C ASP A 387 15.12 -28.07 0.62
N ASP A 388 15.14 -29.28 0.04
CA ASP A 388 13.97 -30.17 -0.02
C ASP A 388 13.36 -30.49 1.37
N LYS A 389 14.21 -30.57 2.40
CA LYS A 389 13.78 -30.78 3.80
C LYS A 389 12.94 -29.63 4.37
N ASP A 390 13.05 -28.44 3.78
CA ASP A 390 12.42 -27.22 4.29
C ASP A 390 11.16 -26.82 3.51
N ILE A 391 10.98 -27.34 2.31
CA ILE A 391 9.91 -26.92 1.39
C ILE A 391 8.52 -27.03 2.05
N PHE A 392 8.18 -28.19 2.61
CA PHE A 392 6.78 -28.43 3.00
C PHE A 392 6.39 -27.73 4.29
N TRP A 393 7.30 -27.59 5.27
CA TRP A 393 6.98 -26.80 6.46
C TRP A 393 6.92 -25.30 6.14
N ILE A 394 7.75 -24.80 5.21
CA ILE A 394 7.65 -23.42 4.71
C ILE A 394 6.32 -23.22 3.96
N LEU A 395 5.90 -24.17 3.12
CA LEU A 395 4.60 -24.12 2.44
C LEU A 395 3.44 -24.11 3.43
N ALA A 396 3.50 -24.92 4.48
CA ALA A 396 2.52 -24.94 5.56
C ALA A 396 2.44 -23.57 6.25
N TYR A 397 3.60 -22.99 6.58
CA TYR A 397 3.67 -21.68 7.20
C TYR A 397 3.13 -20.56 6.30
N LEU A 398 3.60 -20.47 5.05
CA LEU A 398 3.27 -19.37 4.13
C LEU A 398 1.80 -19.38 3.69
N ASN A 399 1.16 -20.54 3.61
CA ASN A 399 -0.26 -20.64 3.24
C ASN A 399 -1.22 -20.48 4.43
N SER A 400 -0.69 -20.25 5.64
CA SER A 400 -1.50 -20.04 6.84
C SER A 400 -2.32 -18.75 6.82
N THR A 401 -3.34 -18.75 7.65
CA THR A 401 -4.19 -17.59 7.91
C THR A 401 -3.39 -16.43 8.52
N LEU A 402 -2.44 -16.74 9.42
CA LEU A 402 -1.53 -15.76 10.01
C LEU A 402 -0.68 -15.05 8.94
N VAL A 403 0.01 -15.79 8.07
CA VAL A 403 0.87 -15.19 7.04
C VAL A 403 0.05 -14.38 6.04
N THR A 404 -1.17 -14.83 5.71
CA THR A 404 -2.09 -14.04 4.88
C THR A 404 -2.35 -12.65 5.49
N TYR A 405 -2.62 -12.59 6.81
CA TYR A 405 -2.81 -11.32 7.50
C TYR A 405 -1.53 -10.50 7.63
N LEU A 406 -0.38 -11.11 7.95
CA LEU A 406 0.90 -10.40 8.00
C LEU A 406 1.22 -9.73 6.67
N VAL A 407 0.97 -10.41 5.54
CA VAL A 407 1.25 -9.85 4.22
C VAL A 407 0.22 -8.80 3.81
N ARG A 408 -1.09 -9.03 4.01
CA ARG A 408 -2.16 -8.17 3.46
C ARG A 408 -2.75 -7.17 4.45
N GLY A 409 -2.80 -7.53 5.72
CA GLY A 409 -3.31 -6.68 6.80
C GLY A 409 -2.23 -5.79 7.40
N VAL A 410 -0.94 -6.13 7.25
CA VAL A 410 0.17 -5.41 7.88
C VAL A 410 1.16 -4.86 6.86
N LEU A 411 1.88 -5.74 6.14
CA LEU A 411 3.07 -5.37 5.38
C LEU A 411 2.80 -4.68 4.04
N ASN A 412 1.68 -4.98 3.37
CA ASN A 412 1.44 -4.50 2.01
C ASN A 412 0.00 -4.01 1.83
N ARG A 413 -0.15 -2.70 1.55
CA ARG A 413 -1.43 -2.06 1.19
C ARG A 413 -1.64 -1.91 -0.33
N SER A 414 -0.79 -2.53 -1.14
CA SER A 414 -0.90 -2.54 -2.60
C SER A 414 -1.32 -3.92 -3.13
N ASN A 415 -1.73 -3.96 -4.40
CA ASN A 415 -2.02 -5.22 -5.09
C ASN A 415 -0.76 -6.05 -5.42
N MET A 416 0.44 -5.48 -5.30
CA MET A 416 1.69 -6.09 -5.72
C MET A 416 2.53 -6.54 -4.52
N ILE A 417 2.64 -7.84 -4.33
CA ILE A 417 3.57 -8.45 -3.39
C ILE A 417 4.90 -8.66 -4.09
N THR A 418 5.94 -8.05 -3.54
CA THR A 418 7.32 -8.17 -4.02
C THR A 418 8.14 -9.04 -3.07
N SER A 419 9.33 -9.43 -3.50
CA SER A 419 10.25 -10.20 -2.64
C SER A 419 10.65 -9.42 -1.39
N GLY A 420 10.66 -8.09 -1.45
CA GLY A 420 10.91 -7.22 -0.30
C GLY A 420 9.88 -7.43 0.82
N TYR A 421 8.58 -7.50 0.50
CA TYR A 421 7.55 -7.75 1.51
C TYR A 421 7.62 -9.18 2.07
N VAL A 422 7.77 -10.17 1.20
CA VAL A 422 7.85 -11.59 1.62
C VAL A 422 9.08 -11.82 2.50
N SER A 423 10.21 -11.20 2.17
CA SER A 423 11.44 -11.29 2.97
C SER A 423 11.28 -10.75 4.40
N ARG A 424 10.28 -9.90 4.64
CA ARG A 424 9.99 -9.27 5.93
C ARG A 424 8.90 -9.97 6.72
N ILE A 425 8.36 -11.10 6.24
CA ILE A 425 7.46 -11.94 7.03
C ILE A 425 8.24 -12.40 8.28
N PRO A 426 7.74 -12.14 9.49
CA PRO A 426 8.30 -12.73 10.72
C PRO A 426 8.40 -14.24 10.60
N LEU A 427 9.51 -14.83 11.02
CA LEU A 427 9.68 -16.27 11.06
C LEU A 427 9.51 -16.75 12.51
N LEU A 428 8.52 -17.60 12.75
CA LEU A 428 8.28 -18.14 14.08
C LEU A 428 9.40 -19.09 14.49
N ASN A 429 9.68 -19.16 15.79
CA ASN A 429 10.66 -20.08 16.35
C ASN A 429 10.03 -21.48 16.49
N PHE A 430 9.96 -22.22 15.38
CA PHE A 430 9.51 -23.61 15.39
C PHE A 430 10.61 -24.54 15.92
N ASP A 431 10.29 -25.36 16.92
CA ASP A 431 11.16 -26.47 17.30
C ASP A 431 11.17 -27.58 16.23
N ASN A 432 12.14 -28.49 16.32
CA ASN A 432 12.32 -29.54 15.31
C ASN A 432 11.09 -30.45 15.18
N VAL A 433 10.42 -30.77 16.28
CA VAL A 433 9.22 -31.63 16.30
C VAL A 433 8.07 -30.95 15.56
N THR A 434 7.87 -29.65 15.80
CA THR A 434 6.84 -28.84 15.15
C THR A 434 7.15 -28.65 13.67
N LYS A 435 8.42 -28.39 13.30
CA LYS A 435 8.85 -28.34 11.89
C LYS A 435 8.58 -29.66 11.18
N GLU A 436 8.93 -30.79 11.79
CA GLU A 436 8.68 -32.12 11.22
C GLU A 436 7.18 -32.38 11.03
N LYS A 437 6.37 -32.04 12.03
CA LYS A 437 4.91 -32.16 11.92
C LYS A 437 4.35 -31.31 10.78
N LEU A 438 4.76 -30.04 10.69
CA LEU A 438 4.35 -29.13 9.59
C LEU A 438 4.85 -29.62 8.24
N ASN A 439 6.05 -30.22 8.17
CA ASN A 439 6.58 -30.81 6.95
C ASN A 439 5.71 -31.98 6.46
N ASN A 440 5.33 -32.88 7.37
CA ASN A 440 4.48 -34.02 7.04
C ASN A 440 3.07 -33.59 6.60
N LEU A 441 2.45 -32.65 7.32
CA LEU A 441 1.15 -32.09 6.94
C LEU A 441 1.24 -31.35 5.60
N GLY A 442 2.27 -30.53 5.39
CA GLY A 442 2.48 -29.79 4.15
C GLY A 442 2.68 -30.71 2.93
N ASN A 443 3.39 -31.83 3.10
CA ASN A 443 3.54 -32.85 2.06
C ASN A 443 2.21 -33.55 1.75
N LYS A 444 1.42 -33.87 2.79
CA LYS A 444 0.07 -34.42 2.61
C LYS A 444 -0.83 -33.47 1.83
N VAL A 445 -0.83 -32.18 2.18
CA VAL A 445 -1.60 -31.14 1.46
C VAL A 445 -1.12 -30.98 0.02
N TYR A 446 0.20 -31.06 -0.24
CA TYR A 446 0.73 -31.03 -1.60
C TYR A 446 0.13 -32.14 -2.48
N ASN A 447 0.11 -33.38 -2.00
CA ASN A 447 -0.43 -34.52 -2.76
C ASN A 447 -1.94 -34.39 -3.02
N ILE A 448 -2.70 -33.93 -2.01
CA ILE A 448 -4.14 -33.65 -2.13
C ILE A 448 -4.39 -32.51 -3.14
N ALA A 449 -3.57 -31.45 -3.09
CA ALA A 449 -3.68 -30.31 -4.00
C ALA A 449 -3.35 -30.70 -5.45
N GLU A 450 -2.38 -31.60 -5.66
CA GLU A 450 -2.05 -32.17 -6.97
C GLU A 450 -3.23 -32.96 -7.57
N GLN A 451 -3.97 -33.66 -6.71
CA GLN A 451 -5.18 -34.40 -7.08
C GLN A 451 -6.45 -33.52 -7.14
N ARG A 452 -6.34 -32.23 -6.78
CA ARG A 452 -7.44 -31.24 -6.71
C ARG A 452 -8.56 -31.65 -5.74
N GLU A 453 -8.19 -32.33 -4.67
CA GLU A 453 -9.09 -32.76 -3.60
C GLU A 453 -9.23 -31.70 -2.50
N ASP A 454 -10.22 -31.88 -1.61
CA ASP A 454 -10.42 -30.97 -0.48
C ASP A 454 -9.33 -31.15 0.59
N MET A 455 -8.81 -30.02 1.08
CA MET A 455 -7.70 -29.96 2.02
C MET A 455 -8.03 -29.19 3.30
N ASN A 456 -9.29 -28.75 3.47
CA ASN A 456 -9.69 -27.81 4.53
C ASN A 456 -9.40 -28.28 5.95
N GLU A 457 -9.66 -29.54 6.27
CA GLU A 457 -9.41 -30.09 7.62
C GLU A 457 -7.93 -30.01 8.00
N ILE A 458 -7.03 -30.33 7.07
CA ILE A 458 -5.59 -30.30 7.30
C ILE A 458 -5.10 -28.85 7.39
N LEU A 459 -5.68 -27.92 6.60
CA LEU A 459 -5.36 -26.50 6.72
C LEU A 459 -5.75 -25.94 8.09
N ILE A 460 -6.88 -26.38 8.66
CA ILE A 460 -7.29 -26.00 10.03
C ILE A 460 -6.29 -26.54 11.05
N GLU A 461 -5.83 -27.79 10.90
CA GLU A 461 -4.78 -28.34 11.78
C GLU A 461 -3.47 -27.54 11.70
N ILE A 462 -3.03 -27.19 10.49
CA ILE A 462 -1.84 -26.36 10.26
C ILE A 462 -2.01 -24.98 10.93
N ASP A 463 -3.14 -24.32 10.73
CA ASP A 463 -3.42 -23.01 11.36
C ASP A 463 -3.41 -23.11 12.89
N ASN A 464 -3.93 -24.19 13.48
CA ASN A 464 -3.90 -24.40 14.93
C ASN A 464 -2.47 -24.54 15.47
N ILE A 465 -1.60 -25.30 14.78
CA ILE A 465 -0.19 -25.45 15.15
C ILE A 465 0.54 -24.10 15.07
N ILE A 466 0.30 -23.35 14.00
CA ILE A 466 0.93 -22.03 13.79
C ILE A 466 0.46 -21.03 14.82
N ASN A 467 -0.85 -20.96 15.10
CA ASN A 467 -1.42 -20.09 16.14
C ASN A 467 -0.90 -20.45 17.54
N GLY A 468 -0.74 -21.74 17.84
CA GLY A 468 -0.13 -22.20 19.09
C GLY A 468 1.34 -21.77 19.19
N THR A 469 2.10 -21.88 18.10
CA THR A 469 3.52 -21.48 18.06
C THR A 469 3.70 -19.97 18.18
N SER A 470 2.81 -19.18 17.56
CA SER A 470 2.87 -17.72 17.59
C SER A 470 2.40 -17.11 18.92
N LYS A 471 1.78 -17.91 19.80
CA LYS A 471 1.25 -17.47 21.11
C LYS A 471 0.26 -16.32 21.00
N LEU A 472 -0.51 -16.26 19.91
CA LEU A 472 -1.51 -15.22 19.70
C LEU A 472 -2.70 -15.40 20.63
N SER A 473 -3.31 -14.28 21.03
CA SER A 473 -4.53 -14.30 21.82
C SER A 473 -5.71 -14.83 21.00
N LYS A 474 -6.75 -15.33 21.69
CA LYS A 474 -7.98 -15.79 21.01
C LYS A 474 -8.66 -14.64 20.27
N GLU A 475 -8.63 -13.45 20.84
CA GLU A 475 -9.16 -12.23 20.25
C GLU A 475 -8.42 -11.89 18.95
N THR A 476 -7.09 -11.96 18.96
CA THR A 476 -6.27 -11.74 17.76
C THR A 476 -6.55 -12.80 16.68
N ILE A 477 -6.62 -14.07 17.05
CA ILE A 477 -6.97 -15.14 16.09
C ILE A 477 -8.35 -14.89 15.47
N SER A 478 -9.33 -14.50 16.27
CA SER A 478 -10.67 -14.14 15.80
C SER A 478 -10.64 -12.93 14.85
N TYR A 479 -9.88 -11.88 15.20
CA TYR A 479 -9.68 -10.71 14.37
C TYR A 479 -9.08 -11.05 13.00
N ILE A 480 -8.03 -11.88 12.98
CA ILE A 480 -7.37 -12.36 11.75
C ILE A 480 -8.35 -13.15 10.87
N ASN A 481 -9.15 -14.02 11.46
CA ASN A 481 -10.16 -14.79 10.73
C ASN A 481 -11.24 -13.88 10.12
N LYS A 482 -11.69 -12.86 10.86
CA LYS A 482 -12.63 -11.85 10.35
C LYS A 482 -12.03 -11.01 9.21
N PHE A 483 -10.74 -10.69 9.29
CA PHE A 483 -10.02 -10.04 8.20
C PHE A 483 -9.97 -10.92 6.96
N LYS A 484 -9.58 -12.20 7.11
CA LYS A 484 -9.46 -13.16 6.01
C LYS A 484 -10.79 -13.42 5.30
N SER A 485 -11.92 -13.49 6.02
CA SER A 485 -13.24 -13.68 5.41
C SER A 485 -13.66 -12.50 4.51
N ASN A 486 -13.09 -11.31 4.74
CA ASN A 486 -13.35 -10.10 3.95
C ASN A 486 -12.10 -9.59 3.21
N LEU A 487 -11.15 -10.48 2.90
CA LEU A 487 -9.80 -10.12 2.43
C LEU A 487 -9.78 -9.09 1.30
N ILE A 488 -10.66 -9.26 0.30
CA ILE A 488 -10.73 -8.35 -0.87
C ILE A 488 -11.14 -6.95 -0.44
N LYS A 489 -12.18 -6.82 0.38
CA LYS A 489 -12.71 -5.53 0.82
C LYS A 489 -11.85 -4.87 1.90
N ARG A 490 -11.12 -5.66 2.69
CA ARG A 490 -10.24 -5.17 3.78
C ARG A 490 -8.81 -4.85 3.33
N THR A 491 -8.43 -5.18 2.09
CA THR A 491 -7.09 -4.91 1.51
C THR A 491 -7.17 -3.81 0.46
#